data_AF-A0A4V2MTV0-F1
#
_entry.id   AF-A0A4V2MTV0-F1
#
_cell.length_a   1.000
_cell.length_b   1.000
_cell.length_c   1.000
_cell.angle_alpha   90.00
_cell.angle_beta   90.00
_cell.angle_gamma   90.00
#
_symmetry.space_group_name_H-M   'P 1'
#
loop_
_entity.id
_entity.type
_entity.pdbx_description
1 polymer ?
#
loop_
_entity_poly.entity_id
_entity_poly.type
_entity_poly.pdbx_seq_one_letter_code
_entity_poly.pdbx_strand_id
1 'polypeptide(L)'
;MPQKREFIPIIRTCERCGKQFQVMTRRQARKKFCTPTCRKLFNRDHLQAERDRARDMAYAKLTLKDYERDSMMRTLSEENEKLTTRNKQLVDLIDELTVVLPRMVETGYISVHADSDHAAYWVKRFEKLQLDWKRLLSPPDTIIDTTTTQTREVNSVVSEYTPLVSEHDNDEWDEWNTSIDDGYTII
;
A
#
# COMPACT_ATOMS: atom_id res chain seq x y z
N MET A 1 21.72 71.06 -6.52
CA MET A 1 22.38 69.95 -7.25
C MET A 1 22.58 68.78 -6.29
N PRO A 2 22.16 67.55 -6.60
CA PRO A 2 22.36 66.42 -5.70
C PRO A 2 23.86 66.05 -5.64
N GLN A 3 24.43 66.04 -4.44
CA GLN A 3 25.81 65.63 -4.21
C GLN A 3 25.94 64.12 -4.47
N LYS A 4 26.80 63.73 -5.43
CA LYS A 4 27.18 62.34 -5.67
C LYS A 4 27.97 61.85 -4.46
N ARG A 5 27.37 60.98 -3.65
CA ARG A 5 28.11 60.26 -2.60
C ARG A 5 29.13 59.33 -3.27
N GLU A 6 30.40 59.49 -2.94
CA GLU A 6 31.47 58.60 -3.39
C GLU A 6 31.26 57.20 -2.83
N PHE A 7 31.41 56.18 -3.67
CA PHE A 7 31.23 54.79 -3.29
C PHE A 7 32.61 54.19 -2.98
N ILE A 8 32.78 53.70 -1.75
CA ILE A 8 34.00 53.03 -1.32
C ILE A 8 33.99 51.59 -1.86
N PRO A 9 35.00 51.16 -2.63
CA PRO A 9 35.08 49.79 -3.13
C PRO A 9 35.09 48.77 -1.99
N ILE A 10 34.26 47.72 -2.11
CA ILE A 10 34.16 46.67 -1.09
C ILE A 10 34.87 45.42 -1.61
N ILE A 11 35.79 44.87 -0.82
CA ILE A 11 36.46 43.59 -1.12
C ILE A 11 35.57 42.44 -0.62
N ARG A 12 35.27 41.47 -1.49
CA ARG A 12 34.44 40.29 -1.20
C ARG A 12 35.15 39.01 -1.66
N THR A 13 34.81 37.88 -1.05
CA THR A 13 35.30 36.55 -1.44
C THR A 13 34.23 35.84 -2.25
N CYS A 14 34.61 35.22 -3.38
CA CYS A 14 33.70 34.45 -4.21
C CYS A 14 33.29 33.13 -3.53
N GLU A 15 32.00 32.90 -3.33
CA GLU A 15 31.47 31.67 -2.69
C GLU A 15 31.83 30.38 -3.45
N ARG A 16 32.16 30.47 -4.75
CA ARG A 16 32.54 29.30 -5.57
C ARG A 16 34.04 29.02 -5.59
N CYS A 17 34.85 30.03 -5.92
CA CYS A 17 36.28 29.83 -6.20
C CYS A 17 37.20 30.33 -5.09
N GLY A 18 36.64 30.94 -4.03
CA GLY A 18 37.43 31.47 -2.90
C GLY A 18 38.29 32.69 -3.22
N LYS A 19 38.30 33.18 -4.47
CA LYS A 19 39.10 34.36 -4.84
C LYS A 19 38.44 35.65 -4.35
N GLN A 20 39.27 36.58 -3.87
CA GLN A 20 38.84 37.93 -3.54
C GLN A 20 38.57 38.74 -4.82
N PHE A 21 37.55 39.60 -4.81
CA PHE A 21 37.21 40.51 -5.89
C PHE A 21 36.65 41.83 -5.35
N GLN A 22 36.84 42.91 -6.09
CA GLN A 22 36.37 44.24 -5.72
C GLN A 22 35.00 44.53 -6.32
N VAL A 23 34.11 45.07 -5.49
CA VAL A 23 32.81 45.58 -5.88
C VAL A 23 32.91 47.09 -6.00
N MET A 24 32.65 47.62 -7.20
CA MET A 24 32.84 49.05 -7.52
C MET A 24 31.55 49.87 -7.46
N THR A 25 30.38 49.22 -7.37
CA THR A 25 29.09 49.92 -7.40
C THR A 25 28.18 49.45 -6.28
N ARG A 26 27.33 50.35 -5.78
CA ARG A 26 26.34 50.04 -4.74
C ARG A 26 25.35 48.94 -5.17
N ARG A 27 25.01 48.87 -6.46
CA ARG A 27 24.16 47.80 -7.02
C ARG A 27 24.82 46.42 -6.92
N GLN A 28 26.14 46.37 -7.01
CA GLN A 28 26.91 45.13 -6.91
C GLN A 28 27.26 44.77 -5.47
N ALA A 29 26.88 45.55 -4.45
CA ALA A 29 27.17 45.27 -3.04
C ALA A 29 26.62 43.91 -2.55
N ARG A 30 25.58 43.38 -3.20
CA ARG A 30 24.99 42.06 -2.93
C ARG A 30 25.62 40.92 -3.76
N LYS A 31 26.61 41.20 -4.61
CA LYS A 31 27.21 40.21 -5.49
C LYS A 31 28.05 39.22 -4.67
N LYS A 32 27.72 37.93 -4.78
CA LYS A 32 28.40 36.82 -4.09
C LYS A 32 29.53 36.17 -4.91
N PHE A 33 29.57 36.44 -6.21
CA PHE A 33 30.48 35.77 -7.15
C PHE A 33 31.36 36.76 -7.90
N CYS A 34 32.63 36.40 -8.11
CA CYS A 34 33.56 37.25 -8.86
C CYS A 34 33.11 37.43 -10.31
N THR A 35 32.66 36.35 -10.97
CA THR A 35 32.22 36.35 -12.38
C THR A 35 30.82 35.75 -12.55
N PRO A 36 30.11 36.10 -13.64
CA PRO A 36 28.84 35.45 -14.00
C PRO A 36 28.99 33.93 -14.21
N THR A 37 30.16 33.49 -14.70
CA THR A 37 30.48 32.06 -14.87
C THR A 37 30.53 31.34 -13.52
N CYS A 38 31.11 31.96 -12.48
CA CYS A 38 31.11 31.39 -11.14
C CYS A 38 29.70 31.26 -10.57
N ARG A 39 28.82 32.26 -10.80
CA ARG A 39 27.41 32.17 -10.41
C ARG A 39 26.69 30.99 -11.09
N LYS A 40 26.81 30.89 -12.43
CA LYS A 40 26.13 29.83 -13.20
C LYS A 40 26.52 28.44 -12.73
N LEU A 41 27.82 28.23 -12.54
CA LEU A 41 28.33 26.92 -12.16
C LEU A 41 28.02 26.59 -10.69
N PHE A 42 28.10 27.56 -9.77
CA PHE A 42 27.65 27.35 -8.38
C PHE A 42 26.17 26.94 -8.34
N ASN A 43 25.31 27.66 -9.06
CA ASN A 43 23.88 27.34 -9.10
C ASN A 43 23.62 25.95 -9.70
N ARG A 44 24.35 25.58 -10.76
CA ARG A 44 24.25 24.25 -11.36
C ARG A 44 24.63 23.15 -10.36
N ASP A 45 25.77 23.31 -9.70
CA ASP A 45 26.29 22.30 -8.76
C ASP A 45 25.37 22.21 -7.52
N HIS A 46 24.83 23.34 -7.05
CA HIS A 46 23.84 23.38 -5.96
C HIS A 46 22.54 22.66 -6.32
N LEU A 47 21.96 22.96 -7.49
CA LEU A 47 20.75 22.29 -7.97
C LEU A 47 20.97 20.80 -8.17
N GLN A 48 22.16 20.40 -8.63
CA GLN A 48 22.53 19.00 -8.76
C GLN A 48 22.56 18.31 -7.39
N ALA A 49 23.20 18.94 -6.39
CA ALA A 49 23.23 18.40 -5.03
C ALA A 49 21.85 18.33 -4.37
N GLU A 50 20.93 19.24 -4.68
CA GLU A 50 19.53 19.14 -4.24
C GLU A 50 18.80 17.96 -4.89
N ARG A 51 18.99 17.75 -6.19
CA ARG A 51 18.41 16.61 -6.90
C ARG A 51 18.95 15.28 -6.39
N ASP A 52 20.24 15.20 -6.13
CA ASP A 52 20.86 13.98 -5.61
C ASP A 52 20.34 13.69 -4.19
N ARG A 53 20.24 14.71 -3.31
CA ARG A 53 19.59 14.56 -1.99
C ARG A 53 18.13 14.10 -2.08
N ALA A 54 17.35 14.67 -3.01
CA ALA A 54 15.97 14.27 -3.21
C ALA A 54 15.87 12.81 -3.71
N ARG A 55 16.79 12.39 -4.58
CA ARG A 55 16.89 11.00 -5.06
C ARG A 55 17.21 10.05 -3.91
N ASP A 56 18.20 10.37 -3.09
CA ASP A 56 18.60 9.55 -1.96
C ASP A 56 17.48 9.42 -0.92
N MET A 57 16.77 10.52 -0.63
CA MET A 57 15.61 10.49 0.25
C MET A 57 14.47 9.62 -0.30
N ALA A 58 14.22 9.71 -1.61
CA ALA A 58 13.22 8.88 -2.27
C ALA A 58 13.58 7.39 -2.18
N TYR A 59 14.85 7.03 -2.39
CA TYR A 59 15.32 5.66 -2.22
C TYR A 59 15.19 5.18 -0.78
N ALA A 60 15.60 5.99 0.21
CA ALA A 60 15.45 5.65 1.63
C ALA A 60 13.98 5.42 2.02
N LYS A 61 13.06 6.22 1.46
CA LYS A 61 11.62 6.03 1.68
C LYS A 61 11.10 4.74 1.05
N LEU A 62 11.58 4.41 -0.15
CA LEU A 62 11.19 3.18 -0.84
C LEU A 62 11.67 1.94 -0.09
N THR A 63 12.93 1.93 0.37
CA THR A 63 13.50 0.80 1.10
C THR A 63 12.79 0.54 2.42
N LEU A 64 12.39 1.59 3.16
CA LEU A 64 11.57 1.44 4.36
C LEU A 64 10.20 0.82 4.04
N LYS A 65 9.54 1.27 2.98
CA LYS A 65 8.27 0.69 2.55
C LYS A 65 8.38 -0.77 2.13
N ASP A 66 9.47 -1.14 1.47
CA ASP A 66 9.71 -2.53 1.09
C ASP A 66 9.93 -3.40 2.32
N TYR A 67 10.66 -2.91 3.32
CA TYR A 67 10.81 -3.58 4.61
C TYR A 67 9.47 -3.75 5.34
N GLU A 68 8.63 -2.71 5.39
CA GLU A 68 7.29 -2.78 5.98
C GLU A 68 6.41 -3.82 5.27
N ARG A 69 6.43 -3.82 3.92
CA ARG A 69 5.69 -4.80 3.11
C ARG A 69 6.15 -6.22 3.40
N ASP A 70 7.46 -6.45 3.43
CA ASP A 70 8.03 -7.77 3.73
C ASP A 70 7.68 -8.22 5.15
N SER A 71 7.72 -7.31 6.13
CA SER A 71 7.29 -7.60 7.49
C SER A 71 5.83 -8.02 7.54
N MET A 72 4.94 -7.30 6.83
CA MET A 72 3.52 -7.62 6.78
C MET A 72 3.26 -8.96 6.04
N MET A 73 4.02 -9.24 4.98
CA MET A 73 3.91 -10.52 4.27
C MET A 73 4.32 -11.70 5.16
N ARG A 74 5.33 -11.53 6.01
CA ARG A 74 5.71 -12.58 6.99
C ARG A 74 4.59 -12.84 7.99
N THR A 75 4.00 -11.79 8.58
CA THR A 75 2.90 -11.97 9.54
C THR A 75 1.69 -12.65 8.89
N LEU A 76 1.34 -12.25 7.66
CA LEU A 76 0.26 -12.90 6.90
C LEU A 76 0.59 -14.37 6.58
N SER A 77 1.84 -14.68 6.26
CA SER A 77 2.27 -16.06 6.00
C SER A 77 2.12 -16.94 7.25
N GLU A 78 2.52 -16.43 8.41
CA GLU A 78 2.39 -17.13 9.69
C GLU A 78 0.91 -17.37 10.07
N GLU A 79 0.05 -16.39 9.85
CA GLU A 79 -1.40 -16.53 10.08
C GLU A 79 -2.02 -17.56 9.14
N ASN A 80 -1.64 -17.54 7.86
CA ASN A 80 -2.09 -18.54 6.90
C ASN A 80 -1.63 -19.95 7.28
N GLU A 81 -0.38 -20.12 7.75
CA GLU A 81 0.11 -21.42 8.23
C GLU A 81 -0.68 -21.94 9.45
N LYS A 82 -1.06 -21.05 10.38
CA LYS A 82 -1.93 -21.41 11.50
C LYS A 82 -3.31 -21.85 11.02
N LEU A 83 -3.88 -21.11 10.06
CA LEU A 83 -5.18 -21.44 9.49
C LEU A 83 -5.16 -22.76 8.70
N THR A 84 -4.12 -23.02 7.91
CA THR A 84 -3.98 -24.29 7.18
C THR A 84 -3.83 -25.45 8.15
N THR A 85 -3.05 -25.29 9.22
CA THR A 85 -2.91 -26.30 10.28
C THR A 85 -4.25 -26.57 10.97
N ARG A 86 -5.00 -25.52 11.33
CA ARG A 86 -6.32 -25.66 11.95
C ARG A 86 -7.33 -26.30 11.00
N ASN A 87 -7.34 -25.92 9.73
CA ASN A 87 -8.21 -26.52 8.73
C ASN A 87 -7.88 -28.01 8.55
N LYS A 88 -6.60 -28.38 8.54
CA LYS A 88 -6.19 -29.79 8.52
C LYS A 88 -6.73 -30.56 9.73
N GLN A 89 -6.59 -30.02 10.94
CA GLN A 89 -7.15 -30.64 12.16
C GLN A 89 -8.66 -30.83 12.07
N LEU A 90 -9.40 -29.85 11.52
CA LEU A 90 -10.84 -29.97 11.34
C LEU A 90 -11.22 -31.03 10.31
N VAL A 91 -10.46 -31.15 9.22
CA VAL A 91 -10.65 -32.20 8.22
C VAL A 91 -10.38 -33.58 8.83
N ASP A 92 -9.27 -33.75 9.55
CA ASP A 92 -8.93 -35.00 10.23
C ASP A 92 -10.04 -35.43 11.21
N LEU A 93 -10.60 -34.48 11.98
CA LEU A 93 -11.73 -34.73 12.89
C LEU A 93 -13.02 -35.10 12.15
N ILE A 94 -13.30 -34.46 11.01
CA ILE A 94 -14.45 -34.83 10.18
C ILE A 94 -14.27 -36.26 9.67
N ASP A 95 -13.08 -36.61 9.18
CA ASP A 95 -12.80 -37.96 8.70
C ASP A 95 -12.99 -39.01 9.82
N GLU A 96 -12.50 -38.73 11.04
CA GLU A 96 -12.78 -39.59 12.20
C GLU A 96 -14.28 -39.74 12.48
N LEU A 97 -15.02 -38.63 12.49
CA LEU A 97 -16.47 -38.64 12.69
C LEU A 97 -17.20 -39.41 11.58
N THR A 98 -16.76 -39.32 10.33
CA THR A 98 -17.39 -40.06 9.22
C THR A 98 -17.26 -41.57 9.35
N VAL A 99 -16.21 -42.07 10.01
CA VAL A 99 -16.03 -43.50 10.29
C VAL A 99 -16.79 -43.94 11.53
N VAL A 100 -16.76 -43.12 12.59
CA VAL A 100 -17.33 -43.47 13.90
C VAL A 100 -18.85 -43.32 13.91
N LEU A 101 -19.41 -42.25 13.32
CA LEU A 101 -20.85 -41.97 13.37
C LEU A 101 -21.70 -43.11 12.79
N PRO A 102 -21.42 -43.68 11.60
CA PRO A 102 -22.20 -44.79 11.07
C PRO A 102 -22.17 -46.01 11.99
N ARG A 103 -21.01 -46.35 12.56
CA ARG A 103 -20.88 -47.46 13.50
C ARG A 103 -21.65 -47.21 14.79
N MET A 104 -21.64 -45.98 15.31
CA MET A 104 -22.41 -45.61 16.49
C MET A 104 -23.93 -45.66 16.22
N VAL A 105 -24.36 -45.35 15.00
CA VAL A 105 -25.76 -45.50 14.57
C VAL A 105 -26.13 -46.98 14.44
N GLU A 106 -25.31 -47.78 13.75
CA GLU A 106 -25.54 -49.23 13.54
C GLU A 106 -25.55 -50.03 14.84
N THR A 107 -24.68 -49.69 15.77
CA THR A 107 -24.60 -50.36 17.09
C THR A 107 -25.63 -49.82 18.09
N GLY A 108 -26.43 -48.81 17.73
CA GLY A 108 -27.44 -48.19 18.59
C GLY A 108 -26.88 -47.28 19.70
N TYR A 109 -25.57 -47.02 19.69
CA TYR A 109 -24.88 -46.14 20.64
C TYR A 109 -25.33 -44.67 20.52
N ILE A 110 -25.68 -44.23 19.31
CA ILE A 110 -26.42 -42.98 19.07
C ILE A 110 -27.80 -43.38 18.55
N SER A 111 -28.77 -43.41 19.46
CA SER A 111 -30.19 -43.48 19.13
C SER A 111 -30.85 -42.21 19.67
N VAL A 112 -31.41 -41.38 18.78
CA VAL A 112 -32.36 -40.36 19.22
C VAL A 112 -33.66 -41.09 19.45
N HIS A 113 -33.84 -41.64 20.65
CA HIS A 113 -35.13 -42.16 21.06
C HIS A 113 -36.12 -40.99 21.05
N ALA A 114 -37.20 -41.12 20.27
CA ALA A 114 -38.24 -40.10 20.16
C ALA A 114 -38.84 -39.72 21.52
N ASP A 115 -38.78 -40.65 22.48
CA ASP A 115 -39.35 -40.52 23.82
C ASP A 115 -38.37 -39.93 24.86
N SER A 116 -37.16 -39.54 24.43
CA SER A 116 -36.18 -38.87 25.31
C SER A 116 -36.58 -37.42 25.58
N ASP A 117 -36.46 -36.97 26.83
CA ASP A 117 -36.68 -35.57 27.24
C ASP A 117 -35.79 -34.58 26.45
N HIS A 118 -34.70 -35.06 25.85
CA HIS A 118 -33.79 -34.25 25.03
C HIS A 118 -34.06 -34.36 23.52
N ALA A 119 -34.95 -35.27 23.08
CA ALA A 119 -35.30 -35.41 21.66
C ALA A 119 -35.93 -34.12 21.12
N ALA A 120 -36.85 -33.51 21.86
CA ALA A 120 -37.47 -32.24 21.46
C ALA A 120 -36.46 -31.09 21.34
N TYR A 121 -35.42 -31.06 22.19
CA TYR A 121 -34.33 -30.08 22.11
C TYR A 121 -33.51 -30.27 20.82
N TRP A 122 -33.11 -31.50 20.52
CA TRP A 122 -32.32 -31.80 19.32
C TRP A 122 -33.13 -31.61 18.03
N VAL A 123 -34.40 -32.03 17.98
CA VAL A 123 -35.30 -31.79 16.83
C VAL A 123 -35.40 -30.30 16.53
N LYS A 124 -35.69 -29.47 17.55
CA LYS A 124 -35.76 -28.00 17.39
C LYS A 124 -34.41 -27.38 16.98
N ARG A 125 -33.29 -27.97 17.41
CA ARG A 125 -31.94 -27.53 17.03
C ARG A 125 -31.63 -27.89 15.58
N PHE A 126 -32.00 -29.09 15.12
CA PHE A 126 -31.79 -29.56 13.76
C PHE A 126 -32.68 -28.84 12.75
N GLU A 127 -33.92 -28.51 13.11
CA GLU A 127 -34.82 -27.67 12.29
C GLU A 127 -34.24 -26.27 12.05
N LYS A 128 -33.56 -25.68 13.04
CA LYS A 128 -32.91 -24.37 12.91
C LYS A 128 -31.70 -24.37 11.99
N LEU A 129 -31.03 -25.51 11.79
CA LEU A 129 -29.78 -25.58 11.04
C LEU A 129 -29.98 -25.57 9.51
N GLN A 130 -31.22 -25.70 9.01
CA GLN A 130 -31.54 -25.75 7.57
C GLN A 130 -30.61 -26.67 6.74
N LEU A 131 -30.11 -27.74 7.36
CA LEU A 131 -29.26 -28.72 6.69
C LEU A 131 -30.13 -29.80 6.08
N ASP A 132 -29.82 -30.20 4.84
CA ASP A 132 -30.47 -31.34 4.20
C ASP A 132 -29.87 -32.65 4.71
N TRP A 133 -30.35 -33.09 5.86
CA TRP A 133 -29.89 -34.30 6.54
C TRP A 133 -30.05 -35.56 5.71
N LYS A 134 -31.01 -35.58 4.77
CA LYS A 134 -31.19 -36.72 3.85
C LYS A 134 -30.01 -36.89 2.91
N ARG A 135 -29.39 -35.79 2.47
CA ARG A 135 -28.18 -35.79 1.64
C ARG A 135 -26.92 -36.15 2.43
N LEU A 136 -26.86 -35.79 3.71
CA LEU A 136 -25.69 -36.04 4.56
C LEU A 136 -25.63 -37.47 5.11
N LEU A 137 -26.79 -38.12 5.27
CA LEU A 137 -26.89 -39.47 5.84
C LEU A 137 -27.10 -40.57 4.77
N SER A 138 -27.28 -40.20 3.50
CA SER A 138 -27.25 -41.16 2.41
C SER A 138 -25.84 -41.74 2.26
N PRO A 139 -25.70 -43.06 2.05
CA PRO A 139 -24.41 -43.67 1.76
C PRO A 139 -23.78 -42.98 0.54
N PRO A 140 -22.44 -42.89 0.46
CA PRO A 140 -21.74 -42.24 -0.65
C PRO A 140 -21.80 -43.12 -1.91
N ASP A 141 -22.99 -43.40 -2.42
CA ASP A 141 -23.21 -43.97 -3.74
C ASP A 141 -23.12 -42.84 -4.76
N THR A 142 -21.91 -42.34 -4.93
CA THR A 142 -21.31 -41.68 -6.10
C THR A 142 -20.18 -40.81 -5.59
N ILE A 143 -18.95 -41.20 -5.93
CA ILE A 143 -17.88 -40.22 -6.13
C ILE A 143 -18.49 -39.20 -7.09
N ILE A 144 -18.84 -38.01 -6.58
CA ILE A 144 -19.05 -36.87 -7.45
C ILE A 144 -17.65 -36.56 -7.95
N ASP A 145 -17.30 -37.15 -9.10
CA ASP A 145 -16.27 -36.59 -9.96
C ASP A 145 -16.69 -35.13 -10.18
N THR A 146 -16.05 -34.21 -9.45
CA THR A 146 -16.12 -32.77 -9.73
C THR A 146 -15.32 -32.45 -11.00
N THR A 147 -15.55 -33.23 -12.06
CA THR A 147 -15.18 -32.95 -13.44
C THR A 147 -16.48 -32.73 -14.23
N THR A 148 -17.31 -31.78 -13.79
CA THR A 148 -18.25 -31.12 -14.69
C THR A 148 -18.38 -29.66 -14.28
N THR A 149 -17.57 -28.82 -14.91
CA THR A 149 -18.02 -27.61 -15.60
C THR A 149 -19.28 -26.96 -15.00
N GLN A 150 -19.08 -26.20 -13.93
CA GLN A 150 -19.70 -24.88 -13.95
C GLN A 150 -18.88 -24.04 -14.93
N THR A 151 -19.37 -23.95 -16.17
CA THR A 151 -19.27 -22.72 -16.94
C THR A 151 -19.95 -21.62 -16.12
N ARG A 152 -19.25 -21.14 -15.09
CA ARG A 152 -19.41 -19.78 -14.64
C ARG A 152 -18.71 -18.98 -15.71
N GLU A 153 -19.51 -18.30 -16.51
CA GLU A 153 -19.09 -17.33 -17.50
C GLU A 153 -17.83 -16.64 -17.01
N VAL A 154 -16.70 -17.02 -17.61
CA VAL A 154 -15.57 -16.12 -17.70
C VAL A 154 -16.11 -15.04 -18.62
N ASN A 155 -16.71 -14.03 -18.03
CA ASN A 155 -16.75 -12.72 -18.65
C ASN A 155 -15.29 -12.36 -18.89
N SER A 156 -14.85 -12.73 -20.09
CA SER A 156 -13.83 -12.06 -20.87
C SER A 156 -14.27 -10.61 -21.02
N VAL A 157 -14.18 -9.85 -19.93
CA VAL A 157 -13.90 -8.44 -20.04
C VAL A 157 -12.39 -8.38 -20.00
N VAL A 158 -11.82 -8.15 -21.17
CA VAL A 158 -10.51 -7.53 -21.31
C VAL A 158 -10.51 -6.38 -20.29
N SER A 159 -9.72 -6.52 -19.22
CA SER A 159 -9.45 -5.40 -18.34
C SER A 159 -8.51 -4.47 -19.12
N GLU A 160 -9.10 -3.69 -20.00
CA GLU A 160 -8.53 -2.44 -20.46
C GLU A 160 -8.29 -1.60 -19.20
N TYR A 161 -7.02 -1.47 -18.81
CA TYR A 161 -6.60 -0.39 -17.94
C TYR A 161 -6.89 0.93 -18.67
N THR A 162 -8.09 1.46 -18.46
CA THR A 162 -8.39 2.88 -18.59
C THR A 162 -8.23 3.52 -17.21
N PRO A 163 -7.32 4.48 -17.02
CA PRO A 163 -7.16 5.14 -15.74
C PRO A 163 -8.34 6.10 -15.54
N LEU A 164 -9.25 5.75 -14.63
CA LEU A 164 -10.29 6.67 -14.18
C LEU A 164 -9.72 7.55 -13.08
N VAL A 165 -9.36 8.75 -13.52
CA VAL A 165 -9.27 9.97 -12.74
C VAL A 165 -10.51 10.06 -11.83
N SER A 166 -10.29 10.06 -10.52
CA SER A 166 -11.25 10.59 -9.55
C SER A 166 -10.83 12.02 -9.18
N GLU A 167 -11.48 13.00 -9.81
CA GLU A 167 -11.87 14.26 -9.15
C GLU A 167 -12.83 13.83 -8.01
N HIS A 168 -12.84 14.26 -6.75
CA HIS A 168 -12.36 15.40 -5.96
C HIS A 168 -12.22 14.78 -4.53
N ASP A 169 -11.25 15.11 -3.68
CA ASP A 169 -11.20 16.36 -2.92
C ASP A 169 -9.74 16.81 -2.76
N ASN A 170 -9.40 17.85 -3.51
CA ASN A 170 -8.34 18.78 -3.14
C ASN A 170 -8.95 19.76 -2.15
N ASP A 171 -8.87 19.45 -0.87
CA ASP A 171 -8.92 20.47 0.17
C ASP A 171 -7.71 20.30 1.07
N GLU A 172 -7.03 21.43 1.30
CA GLU A 172 -6.10 21.65 2.40
C GLU A 172 -4.62 21.27 2.19
N TRP A 173 -3.96 21.83 1.17
CA TRP A 173 -2.55 22.29 1.27
C TRP A 173 -2.26 23.39 0.23
N ASP A 174 -2.99 24.51 0.32
CA ASP A 174 -2.72 25.73 -0.46
C ASP A 174 -2.48 26.93 0.49
N GLU A 175 -1.41 26.84 1.28
CA GLU A 175 -0.73 28.03 1.79
C GLU A 175 0.78 27.80 1.62
N TRP A 176 1.50 28.85 1.24
CA TRP A 176 2.93 28.89 0.86
C TRP A 176 3.28 28.80 -0.64
N ASN A 177 2.47 29.42 -1.51
CA ASN A 177 2.99 30.06 -2.73
C ASN A 177 3.16 31.57 -2.48
N THR A 178 4.28 31.93 -1.87
CA THR A 178 4.77 33.31 -1.85
C THR A 178 5.06 33.80 -3.27
N SER A 179 4.22 34.74 -3.73
CA SER A 179 4.45 35.80 -4.71
C SER A 179 5.87 35.87 -5.30
N ILE A 180 5.99 35.52 -6.58
CA ILE A 180 6.99 36.09 -7.50
C ILE A 180 6.24 36.50 -8.77
N ASP A 181 5.72 37.72 -8.75
CA ASP A 181 5.35 38.46 -9.96
C ASP A 181 6.65 38.91 -10.64
N ASP A 182 7.06 38.21 -11.70
CA ASP A 182 7.97 38.76 -12.70
C ASP A 182 7.21 38.87 -14.03
N GLY A 183 6.70 40.08 -14.28
CA GLY A 183 6.15 40.46 -15.57
C GLY A 183 7.22 40.43 -16.65
N TYR A 184 6.99 39.62 -17.68
CA TYR A 184 7.63 39.78 -18.99
C TYR A 184 6.55 39.75 -20.07
N THR A 185 6.22 40.96 -20.55
CA THR A 185 5.45 41.16 -21.78
C THR A 185 6.41 41.03 -22.96
N ILE A 186 6.11 40.11 -23.88
CA ILE A 186 6.72 40.03 -25.20
C ILE A 186 5.88 40.91 -26.13
N ILE A 187 6.42 42.05 -26.54
CA ILE A 187 6.23 42.69 -27.85
C ILE A 187 7.61 43.21 -28.28
#